data_AF-A0AAU3NG67-F1
#
_entry.id   AF-A0AAU3NG67-F1
#
_cell.length_a   1.000
_cell.length_b   1.000
_cell.length_c   1.000
_cell.angle_alpha   90.00
_cell.angle_beta   90.00
_cell.angle_gamma   90.00
#
_symmetry.space_group_name_H-M   'P 1'
#
loop_
_entity.id
_entity.type
_entity.pdbx_description
1 polymer ?
#
loop_
_entity_poly.entity_id
_entity_poly.type
_entity_poly.pdbx_seq_one_letter_code
_entity_poly.pdbx_strand_id
1 'polypeptide(L)' 'MGTDEHVCPVCKQPVATVVRRHKTLGAFVPVWGPGPCRNPKCEAYADPSGARAGRGHQTHQVRQVHPRDHPEESVADES' A
#
# COMPACT_ATOMS: atom_id res chain seq x y z
N MET A 1 15.19 26.21 -2.52
CA MET A 1 14.88 24.91 -3.17
C MET A 1 13.42 24.95 -3.55
N GLY A 2 13.12 24.91 -4.85
CA GLY A 2 11.81 25.28 -5.39
C GLY A 2 10.72 24.30 -4.97
N THR A 3 9.74 24.80 -4.24
CA THR A 3 8.40 24.20 -4.21
C THR A 3 7.80 24.42 -5.58
N ASP A 4 8.13 23.55 -6.54
CA ASP A 4 7.45 23.53 -7.83
C ASP A 4 5.97 23.29 -7.54
N GLU A 5 5.16 24.33 -7.69
CA GLU A 5 3.71 24.25 -7.53
C GLU A 5 3.18 23.34 -8.61
N HIS A 6 2.93 22.08 -8.23
CA HIS A 6 2.38 21.11 -9.13
C HIS A 6 0.92 21.48 -9.45
N VAL A 7 0.60 21.46 -10.74
CA VAL A 7 -0.76 21.74 -11.24
C VAL A 7 -1.32 20.53 -11.98
N CYS A 8 -2.63 20.34 -11.90
CA CYS A 8 -3.31 19.34 -12.70
C CYS A 8 -3.28 19.76 -14.18
N PRO A 9 -2.81 18.91 -15.12
CA PRO A 9 -2.75 19.28 -16.54
C PRO A 9 -4.12 19.48 -17.19
N VAL A 10 -5.21 18.97 -16.57
CA VAL A 10 -6.57 19.05 -17.11
C VAL A 10 -7.29 20.31 -16.62
N CYS A 11 -7.49 20.43 -15.31
CA CYS A 11 -8.25 21.55 -14.73
C CYS A 11 -7.38 22.74 -14.31
N LYS A 12 -6.06 22.64 -14.44
CA LYS A 12 -5.07 23.68 -14.08
C LYS A 12 -5.14 24.14 -12.62
N GLN A 13 -5.79 23.35 -11.76
CA GLN A 13 -5.84 23.61 -10.33
C GLN A 13 -4.55 23.14 -9.64
N PRO A 14 -4.12 23.83 -8.57
CA PRO A 14 -2.98 23.38 -7.78
C PRO A 14 -3.27 22.02 -7.16
N VAL A 15 -2.27 21.13 -7.19
CA VAL A 15 -2.33 19.81 -6.55
C VAL A 15 -1.25 19.72 -5.48
N ALA A 16 -1.52 18.93 -4.45
CA ALA A 16 -0.55 18.70 -3.39
C ALA A 16 0.68 17.98 -3.95
N THR A 17 1.87 18.31 -3.44
CA THR A 17 3.07 17.49 -3.67
C THR A 17 3.04 16.29 -2.73
N VAL A 18 3.26 15.09 -3.26
CA VAL A 18 3.27 13.85 -2.48
C VAL A 18 4.62 13.16 -2.57
N VAL A 19 5.01 12.48 -1.49
CA VAL A 19 6.16 11.56 -1.49
C VAL A 19 5.68 10.17 -1.84
N ARG A 20 6.29 9.55 -2.84
CA ARG A 20 6.11 8.13 -3.15
C ARG A 20 7.40 7.39 -2.85
N ARG A 21 7.28 6.18 -2.31
CA ARG A 21 8.42 5.32 -2.02
C ARG A 21 8.68 4.42 -3.23
N HIS A 22 9.81 4.63 -3.92
CA HIS A 22 10.21 3.82 -5.07
C HIS A 22 11.28 2.81 -4.63
N LYS A 23 11.07 1.52 -4.90
CA LYS A 23 12.04 0.47 -4.54
C LYS A 23 13.00 0.24 -5.69
N THR A 24 14.29 0.45 -5.45
CA THR A 24 15.36 0.25 -6.44
C THR A 24 16.49 -0.54 -5.79
N LEU A 25 16.88 -1.66 -6.39
CA LEU A 25 18.05 -2.45 -5.97
C LEU A 25 18.10 -2.75 -4.45
N GLY A 26 16.95 -3.06 -3.85
CA GLY A 26 16.85 -3.38 -2.42
C GLY A 26 16.72 -2.17 -1.48
N ALA A 27 16.98 -0.95 -1.96
CA ALA A 27 16.75 0.29 -1.21
C ALA A 27 15.39 0.91 -1.57
N PHE A 28 14.94 1.83 -0.72
CA PHE A 28 13.74 2.61 -0.95
C PHE A 28 14.07 4.10 -1.03
N VAL A 29 13.76 4.70 -2.16
CA VAL A 29 14.06 6.09 -2.49
C VAL A 29 12.77 6.91 -2.42
N PRO A 30 12.74 8.04 -1.69
CA PRO A 30 11.62 8.98 -1.76
C PRO A 30 11.63 9.73 -3.09
N VAL A 31 10.50 9.75 -3.78
CA VAL A 31 10.28 10.51 -5.01
C VAL A 31 9.16 11.51 -4.74
N TRP A 32 9.47 12.79 -4.92
CA TRP A 32 8.50 13.88 -4.84
C TRP A 32 7.86 14.11 -6.21
N GLY A 33 6.55 14.30 -6.24
CA GLY A 33 5.85 14.61 -7.48
C GLY A 33 4.40 15.04 -7.25
N PRO A 34 3.65 15.28 -8.35
CA PRO A 34 2.26 15.70 -8.26
C PRO A 34 1.40 14.63 -7.60
N GLY A 35 0.61 15.09 -6.63
CA GLY A 35 -0.47 14.34 -6.04
C GLY A 35 -1.67 14.20 -6.98
N PRO A 36 -2.63 13.34 -6.63
CA PRO A 36 -3.85 13.16 -7.40
C PRO A 36 -4.70 14.44 -7.39
N CYS A 37 -5.39 14.70 -8.50
CA CYS A 37 -6.36 15.79 -8.58
C CYS A 37 -7.56 15.48 -7.68
N ARG A 38 -7.94 16.43 -6.82
CA ARG A 38 -9.07 16.31 -5.88
C ARG A 38 -10.30 17.10 -6.32
N ASN A 39 -10.29 17.68 -7.52
CA ASN A 39 -11.46 18.38 -8.05
C ASN A 39 -12.47 17.36 -8.61
N PRO A 40 -13.65 17.17 -8.00
CA PRO A 40 -14.63 16.16 -8.43
C PRO A 40 -15.24 16.47 -9.80
N LYS A 41 -15.10 17.70 -10.31
CA LYS A 41 -15.52 18.09 -11.66
C LYS A 41 -14.45 17.85 -12.72
N CYS A 42 -13.27 17.38 -12.32
CA CYS A 42 -12.15 17.14 -13.23
C CYS A 42 -12.19 15.69 -13.72
N GLU A 43 -11.98 15.48 -15.02
CA GLU A 43 -11.87 14.14 -15.60
C GLU A 43 -10.67 13.35 -15.05
N ALA A 44 -9.63 14.05 -14.60
CA ALA A 44 -8.47 13.45 -13.93
C ALA A 44 -8.67 13.23 -12.42
N TYR A 45 -9.89 13.36 -11.90
CA TYR A 45 -10.19 13.05 -10.50
C TYR A 45 -9.94 11.57 -10.24
N ALA A 46 -8.88 11.29 -9.49
CA ALA A 46 -8.58 9.93 -9.05
C ALA A 46 -9.32 9.71 -7.73
N ASP A 47 -10.34 8.85 -7.77
CA ASP A 47 -11.02 8.42 -6.55
C ASP A 47 -9.98 7.82 -5.59
N PRO A 48 -10.01 8.19 -4.29
CA PRO A 48 -9.04 7.69 -3.30
C PRO A 48 -9.03 6.16 -3.17
N SER A 49 -10.07 5.45 -3.61
CA SER A 49 -10.10 3.98 -3.67
C SER A 49 -9.34 3.39 -4.87
N GLY A 50 -9.11 4.17 -5.93
CA GLY A 50 -8.47 3.77 -7.19
C GLY A 50 -6.94 3.92 -7.23
N ALA A 51 -6.30 4.46 -6.18
CA ALA A 51 -4.85 4.64 -6.10
C ALA A 51 -4.06 3.32 -5.84
N ARG A 52 -4.53 2.18 -6.38
CA ARG A 52 -3.84 0.89 -6.34
C ARG A 52 -3.30 0.52 -7.72
N ALA A 53 -2.17 1.11 -8.09
CA ALA A 53 -1.31 0.57 -9.14
C ALA A 53 0.18 0.71 -8.81
N GLY A 54 0.53 0.53 -7.53
CA GLY A 54 1.80 -0.12 -7.20
C GLY A 54 1.53 -1.63 -7.19
N ARG A 55 1.98 -2.36 -8.20
CA ARG A 55 1.92 -3.83 -8.22
C ARG A 55 2.57 -4.35 -6.94
N GLY A 56 1.74 -4.90 -6.08
CA GLY A 56 2.12 -5.39 -4.76
C GLY A 56 0.93 -6.02 -4.07
N HIS A 57 0.16 -6.83 -4.82
CA HIS A 57 -0.81 -7.75 -4.23
C HIS A 57 -0.04 -8.91 -3.57
N GLN A 58 0.67 -8.62 -2.48
CA GLN A 58 1.08 -9.65 -1.53
C GLN A 58 0.12 -9.58 -0.37
N THR A 59 -1.02 -10.22 -0.56
CA THR A 59 -1.85 -10.73 0.53
C THR A 59 -0.96 -11.62 1.38
N HIS A 60 -0.42 -11.07 2.46
CA HIS A 60 0.16 -11.84 3.55
C HIS A 60 -1.01 -12.50 4.31
N GLN A 61 -1.67 -13.49 3.69
CA GLN A 61 -2.41 -14.49 4.44
C GLN A 61 -1.35 -15.37 5.10
N VAL A 62 -0.86 -14.93 6.27
CA VAL A 62 -0.05 -15.77 7.13
C VAL A 62 -0.94 -16.92 7.60
N ARG A 63 -0.46 -18.14 7.32
CA ARG A 63 -1.04 -19.44 7.68
C ARG A 63 -1.75 -19.41 9.04
N GLN A 64 -3.02 -19.80 9.07
CA GLN A 64 -3.66 -20.29 10.30
C GLN A 64 -2.84 -21.48 10.79
N VAL A 65 -2.17 -21.32 11.93
CA VAL A 65 -1.57 -22.44 12.64
C VAL A 65 -2.73 -23.10 13.38
N HIS A 66 -3.18 -24.26 12.90
CA HIS A 66 -4.11 -25.08 13.68
C HIS A 66 -3.41 -25.43 15.00
N PRO A 67 -4.04 -25.18 16.17
CA PRO A 67 -3.54 -25.73 17.43
C PRO A 67 -3.48 -27.25 17.27
N ARG A 68 -2.34 -27.83 17.63
CA ARG A 68 -2.12 -29.27 17.54
C ARG A 68 -3.17 -29.97 18.41
N ASP A 69 -4.02 -30.78 17.79
CA ASP A 69 -4.65 -31.91 18.45
C ASP A 69 -3.55 -32.67 19.22
N HIS A 70 -3.61 -32.58 20.55
CA HIS A 70 -2.97 -33.56 21.41
C HIS A 70 -3.92 -34.75 21.48
N PRO A 71 -3.59 -35.91 20.88
CA PRO A 71 -4.25 -37.13 21.27
C PRO A 71 -3.81 -37.47 22.70
N GLU A 72 -4.76 -37.28 23.59
CA GLU A 72 -4.95 -38.01 24.83
C GLU A 72 -4.73 -39.52 24.62
N GLU A 73 -3.56 -40.03 25.02
CA GLU A 73 -3.32 -41.46 25.16
C GLU A 73 -2.72 -41.77 26.55
N SER A 74 -3.64 -42.23 27.38
CA SER A 74 -3.46 -43.10 28.54
C SER A 74 -2.46 -44.22 28.26
N VAL A 75 -1.50 -44.42 29.16
CA VAL A 75 -1.13 -45.79 29.61
C VAL A 75 -0.77 -45.75 31.09
N ALA A 76 -1.67 -46.31 31.90
CA ALA A 76 -1.34 -46.87 33.19
C ALA A 76 -0.55 -48.15 32.95
N ASP A 77 0.65 -48.26 33.53
CA ASP A 77 1.24 -49.52 34.00
C ASP A 77 2.49 -49.19 34.84
N GLU A 78 2.36 -49.16 36.17
CA GLU A 78 3.51 -49.35 37.07
C GLU A 78 3.11 -50.31 38.19
N SER A 79 3.96 -51.33 38.36
CA SER A 79 3.80 -52.58 39.10
C SER A 79 3.74 -52.47 40.62
#